data_AF-A0A8X8BGV1-F1
#
_entry.id   AF-A0A8X8BGV1-F1
#
_cell.length_a   1.000
_cell.length_b   1.000
_cell.length_c   1.000
_cell.angle_alpha   90.00
_cell.angle_beta   90.00
_cell.angle_gamma   90.00
#
_symmetry.space_group_name_H-M   'P 1'
#
loop_
_entity.id
_entity.type
_entity.pdbx_description
1 polymer ?
#
loop_
_entity_poly.entity_id
_entity_poly.type
_entity_poly.pdbx_seq_one_letter_code
_entity_poly.pdbx_strand_id
1 'polypeptide(L)' 'MEGNPSEALRVYQELVKDEPRDFRPYLCQGLIYTLLKKKDEAEKQFEQFRRLVPENHPYKEYFDSNMLNTNKL' A
#
# COMPACT_ATOMS: atom_id res chain seq x y z
N MET A 1 -18.98 -11.83 -7.47
CA MET A 1 -18.41 -10.59 -8.05
C MET A 1 -17.04 -10.44 -7.44
N GLU A 2 -16.01 -10.93 -8.12
CA GLU A 2 -14.63 -10.69 -7.71
C GLU A 2 -14.34 -9.21 -7.93
N GLY A 3 -13.85 -8.52 -6.90
CA GLY A 3 -13.54 -7.09 -6.98
C GLY A 3 -12.47 -6.86 -8.05
N ASN A 4 -12.70 -5.92 -8.97
CA ASN A 4 -11.72 -5.59 -10.00
C ASN A 4 -10.58 -4.79 -9.35
N PRO A 5 -9.34 -5.32 -9.29
CA PRO A 5 -8.22 -4.63 -8.64
C PRO A 5 -7.94 -3.26 -9.26
N SER A 6 -8.25 -3.09 -10.56
CA SER A 6 -8.07 -1.82 -11.27
C SER A 6 -9.04 -0.73 -10.81
N GLU A 7 -10.31 -1.08 -10.52
CA GLU A 7 -11.27 -0.11 -9.99
C GLU A 7 -10.92 0.27 -8.55
N ALA A 8 -10.53 -0.70 -7.72
CA ALA A 8 -10.06 -0.42 -6.37
C ALA A 8 -8.85 0.51 -6.39
N LEU A 9 -7.90 0.27 -7.30
CA LEU A 9 -6.74 1.15 -7.49
C LEU A 9 -7.15 2.58 -7.80
N ARG A 10 -8.12 2.78 -8.70
CA ARG A 10 -8.62 4.11 -9.07
C ARG A 10 -9.21 4.85 -7.86
N VAL A 11 -10.01 4.17 -7.04
CA VAL A 11 -10.58 4.75 -5.82
C VAL A 11 -9.47 5.23 -4.87
N TYR A 12 -8.47 4.38 -4.61
CA TYR A 12 -7.38 4.78 -3.72
C TYR A 12 -6.48 5.87 -4.32
N GLN A 13 -6.37 5.97 -5.65
CA GLN A 13 -5.64 7.05 -6.30
C GLN A 13 -6.35 8.40 -6.13
N GLU A 14 -7.68 8.45 -6.18
CA GLU A 14 -8.43 9.67 -5.86
C GLU A 14 -8.29 10.05 -4.39
N LEU A 15 -8.35 9.07 -3.46
CA LEU A 15 -8.16 9.34 -2.04
C LEU A 15 -6.79 9.95 -1.72
N VAL A 16 -5.73 9.58 -2.45
CA VAL A 16 -4.41 10.21 -2.31
C VAL A 16 -4.41 11.68 -2.75
N LYS A 17 -5.25 12.07 -3.72
CA LYS A 17 -5.36 13.47 -4.12
C LYS A 17 -6.04 14.32 -3.06
N ASP A 18 -7.08 13.76 -2.43
CA ASP A 18 -7.86 14.44 -1.39
C ASP A 18 -7.09 14.50 -0.06
N GLU A 19 -6.47 13.39 0.34
CA GLU A 19 -5.74 13.25 1.60
C GLU A 19 -4.33 12.66 1.39
N PRO A 20 -3.39 13.44 0.82
CA PRO A 20 -2.06 12.94 0.46
C PRO A 20 -1.20 12.50 1.65
N ARG A 21 -1.58 12.89 2.87
CA ARG A 21 -0.88 12.52 4.12
C ARG A 21 -1.51 11.32 4.82
N ASP A 22 -2.65 10.83 4.36
CA ASP A 22 -3.20 9.57 4.86
C ASP A 22 -2.33 8.42 4.33
N PHE A 23 -1.74 7.65 5.23
CA PHE A 23 -0.87 6.54 4.87
C PHE A 23 -1.66 5.31 4.35
N ARG A 24 -2.95 5.19 4.68
CA ARG A 24 -3.75 3.97 4.41
C ARG A 24 -3.97 3.72 2.91
N PRO A 25 -4.31 4.72 2.09
CA PRO A 25 -4.43 4.53 0.64
C PRO A 25 -3.15 3.99 0.01
N TYR A 26 -1.97 4.45 0.44
CA TYR A 26 -0.69 3.95 -0.08
C TYR A 26 -0.47 2.46 0.27
N LEU A 27 -0.81 2.03 1.48
CA LEU A 27 -0.78 0.60 1.83
C LEU A 27 -1.69 -0.22 0.92
N CYS A 28 -2.94 0.22 0.72
CA CYS A 28 -3.90 -0.46 -0.13
C CYS A 28 -3.45 -0.51 -1.60
N GLN A 29 -2.94 0.60 -2.15
CA GLN A 29 -2.41 0.63 -3.50
C GLN A 29 -1.21 -0.31 -3.65
N GLY A 30 -0.30 -0.37 -2.67
CA GLY A 30 0.83 -1.30 -2.69
C GLY A 30 0.39 -2.76 -2.75
N LEU A 31 -0.60 -3.15 -1.95
CA LEU A 31 -1.18 -4.50 -1.98
C LEU A 31 -1.86 -4.80 -3.33
N ILE A 32 -2.60 -3.84 -3.88
CA ILE A 32 -3.25 -4.00 -5.19
C ILE A 32 -2.21 -4.13 -6.32
N TYR A 33 -1.14 -3.33 -6.30
CA TYR A 33 -0.05 -3.45 -7.26
C TYR A 33 0.67 -4.79 -7.15
N THR A 34 0.84 -5.33 -5.94
CA THR A 34 1.35 -6.69 -5.73
C THR A 34 0.43 -7.74 -6.36
N LEU A 35 -0.89 -7.64 -6.18
CA LEU A 35 -1.86 -8.53 -6.83
C LEU A 35 -1.79 -8.45 -8.36
N LEU A 36 -1.51 -7.26 -8.90
CA LEU A 36 -1.32 -7.01 -10.32
C LEU A 36 0.08 -7.38 -10.84
N LYS A 37 0.96 -7.94 -9.98
CA LYS A 37 2.37 -8.27 -10.29
C LYS A 37 3.20 -7.06 -10.76
N LYS A 38 2.83 -5.86 -10.31
CA LYS A 38 3.52 -4.60 -10.57
C LYS A 38 4.42 -4.24 -9.40
N LYS A 39 5.55 -4.96 -9.30
CA LYS A 39 6.44 -4.93 -8.14
C LYS A 39 7.02 -3.53 -7.87
N ASP A 40 7.45 -2.82 -8.91
CA ASP A 40 8.06 -1.49 -8.77
C ASP A 40 7.04 -0.46 -8.28
N GLU A 41 5.81 -0.50 -8.80
CA GLU A 41 4.74 0.37 -8.33
C GLU A 41 4.32 0.03 -6.90
N ALA A 42 4.26 -1.26 -6.56
CA ALA A 42 3.96 -1.69 -5.19
C ALA A 42 4.97 -1.13 -4.19
N GLU A 43 6.27 -1.27 -4.49
CA GLU A 43 7.34 -0.78 -3.61
C GLU A 43 7.27 0.73 -3.41
N LYS A 44 7.00 1.50 -4.48
CA LYS A 44 6.80 2.95 -4.39
C LYS A 44 5.68 3.32 -3.42
N GLN A 45 4.57 2.59 -3.43
CA GLN A 45 3.47 2.88 -2.50
C GLN A 45 3.81 2.47 -1.07
N PHE A 46 4.51 1.34 -0.88
CA PHE A 46 4.97 0.93 0.44
C PHE A 46 6.01 1.90 1.03
N GLU A 47 6.87 2.50 0.21
CA GLU A 47 7.75 3.59 0.65
C GLU A 47 6.97 4.79 1.17
N GLN A 48 5.91 5.22 0.47
CA GLN A 48 5.06 6.32 0.94
C GLN A 48 4.34 5.95 2.24
N PHE A 49 3.80 4.74 2.34
CA PHE A 49 3.22 4.22 3.58
C PHE A 49 4.22 4.31 4.74
N ARG A 50 5.45 3.81 4.58
CA ARG A 50 6.49 3.82 5.62
C ARG A 50 6.89 5.23 6.06
N ARG A 51 6.85 6.20 5.15
CA ARG A 51 7.13 7.62 5.43
C ARG A 51 6.01 8.30 6.23
N LEU A 52 4.76 7.95 5.96
CA LEU A 52 3.59 8.63 6.51
C LEU A 52 3.03 7.96 7.76
N VAL A 53 3.23 6.65 7.94
CA VAL A 53 2.75 5.93 9.12
C VAL A 53 3.50 6.38 10.39
N PRO A 54 2.79 6.75 11.47
CA PRO A 54 3.44 7.11 12.73
C PRO A 54 4.28 5.95 13.30
N GLU A 55 5.37 6.27 13.98
CA GLU A 55 6.32 5.27 14.50
C GLU A 55 5.68 4.25 15.44
N ASN A 56 4.84 4.72 16.36
CA ASN A 56 4.14 3.89 17.34
C ASN A 56 2.81 3.33 16.82
N HIS A 57 2.57 3.35 15.51
CA HIS A 57 1.32 2.84 14.95
C HIS A 57 1.40 1.31 14.78
N PRO A 58 0.40 0.54 15.22
CA PRO A 58 0.42 -0.94 15.14
C PRO A 58 0.68 -1.48 13.72
N TYR A 59 0.22 -0.77 12.70
CA TYR A 59 0.46 -1.15 11.31
C TYR A 59 1.91 -1.03 10.85
N LYS A 60 2.74 -0.20 11.49
CA LYS A 60 4.16 -0.10 11.14
C LYS A 60 4.89 -1.39 11.51
N GLU A 61 4.78 -1.81 12.76
CA GLU A 61 5.35 -3.08 13.24
C GLU A 61 4.79 -4.29 12.51
N TYR A 62 3.47 -4.33 12.29
CA TYR A 62 2.83 -5.41 11.56
C TYR A 62 3.31 -5.49 10.11
N PHE A 63 3.42 -4.36 9.42
CA PHE A 63 3.88 -4.32 8.04
C PHE A 63 5.34 -4.77 7.94
N ASP A 64 6.22 -4.22 8.76
CA ASP A 64 7.63 -4.59 8.77
C ASP A 64 7.81 -6.09 9.09
N SER A 65 7.07 -6.63 10.05
CA SER A 65 7.20 -8.04 10.46
C SER A 65 6.64 -9.04 9.43
N ASN A 66 5.58 -8.69 8.70
CA ASN A 66 4.89 -9.62 7.81
C ASN A 66 5.29 -9.47 6.33
N MET A 67 5.65 -8.26 5.88
CA MET A 67 6.05 -8.03 4.49
C MET A 67 7.55 -8.27 4.25
N LEU A 68 8.43 -7.98 5.23
CA LEU A 68 9.87 -8.31 5.10
C LEU A 68 10.15 -9.82 5.13
N ASN A 69 9.25 -10.62 5.71
CA ASN A 69 9.35 -12.09 5.68
C ASN A 69 9.00 -12.70 4.31
N THR A 70 8.54 -11.90 3.35
CA THR A 70 8.43 -12.32 1.96
C THR A 70 9.69 -11.93 1.18
N ASN A 71 10.78 -12.68 1.40
CA ASN A 71 11.86 -12.86 0.41
C ASN A 71 11.35 -13.54 -0.89
N LYS A 72 10.14 -13.18 -1.36
CA LYS A 72 9.44 -13.72 -2.54
C LYS A 72 8.54 -12.66 -3.19
N LEU A 73 9.05 -11.45 -3.40
CA LEU A 73 8.60 -10.62 -4.52
C LEU A 73 9.53 -10.83 -5.70
#